data_AF-A0A838S6W8-F1
#
_entry.id   AF-A0A838S6W8-F1
#
_cell.length_a   1.000
_cell.length_b   1.000
_cell.length_c   1.000
_cell.angle_alpha   90.00
_cell.angle_beta   90.00
_cell.angle_gamma   90.00
#
_symmetry.space_group_name_H-M   'P 1'
#
loop_
_entity.id
_entity.type
_entity.pdbx_description
1 polymer ?
#
loop_
_entity_poly.entity_id
_entity_poly.type
_entity_poly.pdbx_seq_one_letter_code
_entity_poly.pdbx_strand_id
1 'polypeptide(L)'
;ALRGAARRYPSLGVPFTVAAASLAGLPPLSLWVSKDEVLATALARSPALYGVGLLGAVIAAAYSAKAVWFVWRPEPSDVAAGWDTEERGTRHVSAFAPPALVALAGSAAVLGVLALLPVGELVGAQGAPAAWELALSAVLAGGAAATAWWWGDRPIPGTRPLHGWLGLERGAEALLVTPTMALARALATFDDRVLHRAVLAVPAAGLRLARLADRRAEFSISGAVAGVVAGARRLGELARRPQTGQLHQYYAQAAVALAVLALLVVVVT
;
A
#
# COMPACT_ATOMS: atom_id res chain seq x y z
N ALA A 1 28.75 -7.61 -5.17
CA ALA A 1 27.91 -6.75 -6.02
C ALA A 1 28.26 -5.26 -5.96
N LEU A 2 28.47 -4.63 -4.79
CA LEU A 2 28.50 -3.16 -4.67
C LEU A 2 29.80 -2.44 -5.13
N ARG A 3 30.89 -3.17 -5.36
CA ARG A 3 32.17 -2.57 -5.81
C ARG A 3 32.05 -2.04 -7.24
N GLY A 4 32.46 -0.80 -7.47
CA GLY A 4 32.46 -0.15 -8.78
C GLY A 4 31.18 0.61 -9.12
N ALA A 5 30.14 0.52 -8.29
CA ALA A 5 28.84 1.13 -8.60
C ALA A 5 28.90 2.66 -8.75
N ALA A 6 29.67 3.39 -7.91
CA ALA A 6 29.81 4.84 -8.07
C ALA A 6 30.62 5.23 -9.32
N ARG A 7 31.57 4.39 -9.75
CA ARG A 7 32.33 4.64 -10.97
C ARG A 7 31.49 4.41 -12.21
N ARG A 8 30.60 3.41 -12.17
CA ARG A 8 29.65 3.09 -13.23
C ARG A 8 28.53 4.12 -13.36
N TYR A 9 28.04 4.64 -12.23
CA TYR A 9 26.97 5.64 -12.18
C TYR A 9 27.43 6.89 -11.39
N PRO A 10 28.29 7.75 -11.96
CA PRO A 10 28.88 8.88 -11.25
C PRO A 10 27.84 9.90 -10.76
N SER A 11 26.74 10.06 -11.50
CA SER A 11 25.61 10.92 -11.12
C SER A 11 24.88 10.47 -9.85
N LEU A 12 25.06 9.22 -9.42
CA LEU A 12 24.56 8.70 -8.15
C LEU A 12 25.70 8.61 -7.11
N GLY A 13 26.89 8.23 -7.55
CA GLY A 13 28.07 8.05 -6.70
C GLY A 13 28.52 9.33 -6.00
N VAL A 14 28.49 10.48 -6.69
CA VAL A 14 28.88 11.76 -6.09
C VAL A 14 27.88 12.21 -5.03
N PRO A 15 26.55 12.30 -5.30
CA PRO A 15 25.56 12.62 -4.26
C PRO A 15 25.59 11.65 -3.08
N PHE A 16 25.77 10.35 -3.33
CA PHE A 16 25.94 9.35 -2.27
C PHE A 16 27.14 9.66 -1.38
N THR A 17 28.27 10.08 -1.97
CA THR A 17 29.49 10.42 -1.22
C THR A 17 29.29 11.68 -0.37
N VAL A 18 28.60 12.69 -0.90
CA VAL A 18 28.24 13.91 -0.14
C VAL A 18 27.29 13.56 1.01
N ALA A 19 26.29 12.73 0.76
CA ALA A 19 25.37 12.26 1.80
C ALA A 19 26.10 11.45 2.89
N ALA A 20 27.01 10.55 2.51
CA ALA A 20 27.81 9.77 3.44
C ALA A 20 28.80 10.64 4.23
N ALA A 21 29.41 11.65 3.60
CA ALA A 21 30.25 12.63 4.28
C ALA A 21 29.44 13.47 5.27
N SER A 22 28.21 13.82 4.92
CA SER A 22 27.29 14.51 5.84
C SER A 22 26.96 13.60 7.00
N LEU A 23 26.57 12.34 6.75
CA LEU A 23 26.27 11.36 7.79
C LEU A 23 27.45 11.11 8.75
N ALA A 24 28.67 11.05 8.20
CA ALA A 24 29.91 10.95 8.97
C ALA A 24 30.12 12.16 9.91
N GLY A 25 29.46 13.29 9.66
CA GLY A 25 29.64 14.53 10.41
C GLY A 25 30.93 15.26 10.03
N LEU A 26 31.32 15.21 8.75
CA LEU A 26 32.49 15.94 8.29
C LEU A 26 32.17 17.42 8.07
N PRO A 27 33.02 18.35 8.54
CA PRO A 27 32.84 19.77 8.24
C PRO A 27 33.03 20.04 6.73
N PRO A 28 32.30 21.01 6.14
CA PRO A 28 31.28 21.88 6.72
C PRO A 28 29.83 21.41 6.41
N LEU A 29 29.51 20.12 6.52
CA LEU A 29 28.20 19.58 6.13
C LEU A 29 27.15 19.70 7.25
N SER A 30 25.86 19.73 6.88
CA SER A 30 24.74 20.06 7.79
C SER A 30 24.67 19.22 9.06
N LEU A 31 25.00 17.93 8.98
CA LEU A 31 24.90 17.04 10.12
C LEU A 31 26.06 17.22 11.12
N TRP A 32 27.17 17.86 10.74
CA TRP A 32 28.24 18.19 11.69
C TRP A 32 27.70 19.15 12.76
N VAL A 33 27.18 20.31 12.33
CA VAL A 33 26.67 21.35 13.24
C VAL A 33 25.49 20.85 14.07
N SER A 34 24.47 20.26 13.43
CA SER A 34 23.27 19.80 14.15
C SER A 34 23.52 18.63 15.11
N LYS A 35 24.49 17.75 14.81
CA LYS A 35 24.89 16.69 15.74
C LYS A 35 25.60 17.26 16.96
N ASP A 36 26.47 18.26 16.75
CA ASP A 36 27.22 18.88 17.84
C ASP A 36 26.34 19.74 18.75
N GLU A 37 25.26 20.36 18.25
CA GLU A 37 24.24 21.01 19.11
C GLU A 37 23.59 20.01 20.10
N VAL A 38 23.24 18.82 19.60
CA VAL A 38 22.68 17.75 20.44
C VAL A 38 23.72 17.22 21.43
N LEU A 39 24.98 17.06 21.00
CA LEU A 39 26.07 16.63 21.88
C LEU A 39 26.36 17.68 22.97
N ALA A 40 26.41 18.97 22.63
CA ALA A 40 26.59 20.06 23.59
C ALA A 40 25.48 20.07 24.65
N THR A 41 24.23 19.89 24.21
CA THR A 41 23.08 19.77 25.11
C THR A 41 23.16 18.52 25.99
N ALA A 42 23.64 17.40 25.44
CA ALA A 42 23.84 16.17 26.19
C ALA A 42 24.95 16.32 27.24
N LEU A 43 26.06 17.01 26.91
CA LEU A 43 27.17 17.27 27.82
C LEU A 43 26.71 18.13 29.01
N ALA A 44 25.89 19.15 28.76
CA ALA A 44 25.31 20.00 29.79
C ALA A 44 24.43 19.22 30.79
N ARG A 45 23.84 18.08 30.37
CA ARG A 45 22.99 17.23 31.24
C ARG A 45 23.73 16.04 31.85
N SER A 46 24.59 15.37 31.08
CA SER A 46 25.29 14.15 31.50
C SER A 46 26.51 13.88 30.60
N PRO A 47 27.73 13.87 31.16
CA PRO A 47 28.93 13.47 30.43
C PRO A 47 28.87 12.04 29.88
N ALA A 48 28.12 11.15 30.53
CA ALA A 48 27.93 9.78 30.04
C ALA A 48 27.13 9.75 28.73
N LEU A 49 26.06 10.56 28.63
CA LEU A 49 25.27 10.67 27.39
C LEU A 49 26.08 11.29 26.27
N TYR A 50 26.89 12.30 26.57
CA TYR A 50 27.84 12.88 25.62
C TYR A 50 28.84 11.83 25.10
N GLY A 51 29.46 11.05 26.00
CA GLY A 51 30.41 9.99 25.62
C GLY A 51 29.79 8.92 24.72
N VAL A 52 28.56 8.48 25.02
CA VAL A 52 27.82 7.53 24.17
C VAL A 52 27.50 8.14 22.81
N GLY A 53 27.04 9.40 22.77
CA GLY A 53 26.79 10.11 21.52
C GLY A 53 28.06 10.27 20.66
N LEU A 54 29.19 10.57 21.29
CA LEU A 54 30.49 10.72 20.63
C LEU A 54 30.99 9.38 20.05
N LEU A 55 30.83 8.28 20.81
CA LEU A 55 31.08 6.93 20.29
C LEU A 55 30.20 6.61 19.09
N GLY A 56 28.91 6.96 19.16
CA GLY A 56 27.98 6.84 18.05
C GLY A 56 28.45 7.63 16.81
N ALA A 57 28.97 8.84 17.01
CA ALA A 57 29.51 9.68 15.93
C ALA A 57 30.74 9.05 15.27
N VAL A 58 31.66 8.49 16.07
CA VAL A 58 32.85 7.77 15.57
C VAL A 58 32.45 6.54 14.75
N ILE A 59 31.52 5.73 15.27
CA ILE A 59 30.99 4.55 14.56
C ILE A 59 30.31 4.98 13.25
N ALA A 60 29.56 6.08 13.28
CA ALA A 60 28.89 6.64 12.10
C ALA A 60 29.86 7.06 11.00
N ALA A 61 30.94 7.75 11.38
CA ALA A 61 32.01 8.12 10.46
C ALA A 61 32.71 6.90 9.87
N ALA A 62 33.00 5.89 10.70
CA ALA A 62 33.67 4.67 10.27
C ALA A 62 32.84 3.87 9.24
N TYR A 63 31.55 3.60 9.51
CA TYR A 63 30.74 2.85 8.54
C TYR A 63 30.45 3.66 7.27
N SER A 64 30.27 4.98 7.37
CA SER A 64 30.02 5.84 6.20
C SER A 64 31.24 5.84 5.27
N ALA A 65 32.45 5.96 5.85
CA ALA A 65 33.69 5.87 5.10
C ALA A 65 33.88 4.49 4.45
N LYS A 66 33.54 3.39 5.16
CA LYS A 66 33.56 2.04 4.57
C LYS A 66 32.60 1.90 3.40
N ALA A 67 31.38 2.42 3.51
CA ALA A 67 30.39 2.34 2.44
C ALA A 67 30.90 3.05 1.16
N VAL A 68 31.41 4.28 1.31
CA VAL A 68 32.04 5.02 0.20
C VAL A 68 33.24 4.25 -0.36
N TRP A 69 34.10 3.72 0.52
CA TRP A 69 35.27 2.94 0.13
C TRP A 69 34.87 1.79 -0.79
N PHE A 70 33.88 0.96 -0.40
CA PHE A 70 33.44 -0.19 -1.19
C PHE A 70 32.88 0.22 -2.55
N VAL A 71 32.01 1.22 -2.58
CA VAL A 71 31.29 1.64 -3.79
C VAL A 71 32.23 2.26 -4.84
N TRP A 72 33.32 2.89 -4.40
CA TRP A 72 34.34 3.48 -5.29
C TRP A 72 35.51 2.54 -5.62
N ARG A 73 35.55 1.30 -5.10
CA ARG A 73 36.56 0.33 -5.52
C ARG A 73 36.37 -0.07 -6.99
N PRO A 74 37.43 -0.50 -7.70
CA PRO A 74 37.29 -1.09 -9.02
C PRO A 74 36.29 -2.24 -9.03
N GLU A 75 35.54 -2.35 -10.12
CA GLU A 75 34.63 -3.46 -10.39
C GLU A 75 35.48 -4.75 -10.54
N PRO A 76 35.18 -5.83 -9.78
CA PRO A 76 35.85 -7.12 -9.98
C PRO A 76 35.63 -7.65 -11.40
N SER A 77 36.60 -8.38 -11.95
CA SER A 77 36.50 -8.96 -13.30
C SER A 77 35.32 -9.93 -13.48
N ASP A 78 34.84 -10.54 -12.39
CA ASP A 78 33.70 -11.46 -12.37
C ASP A 78 32.46 -10.84 -11.68
N VAL A 79 32.26 -9.52 -11.80
CA VAL A 79 31.13 -8.88 -11.10
C VAL A 79 29.77 -9.39 -11.59
N ALA A 80 29.70 -9.83 -12.86
CA ALA A 80 28.47 -10.26 -13.51
C ALA A 80 27.91 -11.53 -12.86
N ALA A 81 28.77 -12.43 -12.37
CA ALA A 81 28.35 -13.59 -11.58
C ALA A 81 27.75 -13.20 -10.22
N GLY A 82 28.08 -12.00 -9.73
CA GLY A 82 27.56 -11.45 -8.47
C GLY A 82 26.40 -10.46 -8.65
N TRP A 83 25.82 -10.34 -9.84
CA TRP A 83 24.60 -9.57 -10.04
C TRP A 83 23.37 -10.42 -9.74
N ASP A 84 22.28 -9.74 -9.38
CA ASP A 84 20.96 -10.35 -9.24
C ASP A 84 20.89 -11.50 -8.22
N THR A 85 21.81 -11.52 -7.25
CA THR A 85 21.90 -12.58 -6.22
C THR A 85 20.73 -12.54 -5.24
N GLU A 86 20.19 -11.36 -4.96
CA GLU A 86 18.99 -11.20 -4.14
C GLU A 86 17.76 -10.91 -4.99
N GLU A 87 17.84 -9.91 -5.88
CA GLU A 87 16.76 -9.53 -6.78
C GLU A 87 17.30 -9.12 -8.15
N ARG A 88 16.54 -9.40 -9.21
CA ARG A 88 16.90 -9.00 -10.58
C ARG A 88 16.91 -7.48 -10.72
N GLY A 89 18.09 -6.91 -10.88
CA GLY A 89 18.31 -5.49 -11.09
C GLY A 89 17.87 -5.05 -12.50
N THR A 90 17.18 -3.92 -12.57
CA THR A 90 16.76 -3.30 -13.83
C THR A 90 17.92 -2.68 -14.61
N ARG A 91 19.04 -2.39 -13.93
CA ARG A 91 20.25 -1.71 -14.47
C ARG A 91 19.99 -0.33 -15.08
N HIS A 92 18.79 0.20 -14.88
CA HIS A 92 18.35 1.49 -15.38
C HIS A 92 18.19 2.46 -14.22
N VAL A 93 18.79 3.64 -14.38
CA VAL A 93 18.61 4.77 -13.47
C VAL A 93 17.56 5.68 -14.08
N SER A 94 16.47 5.94 -13.35
CA SER A 94 15.44 6.89 -13.78
C SER A 94 16.05 8.27 -14.02
N ALA A 95 15.63 8.95 -15.07
CA ALA A 95 16.10 10.30 -15.41
C ALA A 95 15.82 11.34 -14.30
N PHE A 96 14.80 11.10 -13.45
CA PHE A 96 14.46 11.97 -12.33
C PHE A 96 15.34 11.76 -11.09
N ALA A 97 16.04 10.64 -10.98
CA ALA A 97 16.83 10.34 -9.79
C ALA A 97 18.08 11.24 -9.64
N PRO A 98 18.92 11.44 -10.67
CA PRO A 98 20.08 12.34 -10.57
C PRO A 98 19.75 13.77 -10.13
N PRO A 99 18.80 14.50 -10.74
CA PRO A 99 18.53 15.88 -10.34
C PRO A 99 17.99 15.96 -8.91
N ALA A 100 17.14 15.02 -8.48
CA ALA A 100 16.65 14.96 -7.11
C ALA A 100 17.79 14.71 -6.09
N LEU A 101 18.70 13.78 -6.39
CA LEU A 101 19.84 13.48 -5.53
C LEU A 101 20.84 14.62 -5.46
N VAL A 102 21.10 15.29 -6.58
CA VAL A 102 21.96 16.49 -6.61
C VAL A 102 21.32 17.61 -5.81
N ALA A 103 20.01 17.83 -5.94
CA ALA A 103 19.30 18.83 -5.14
C ALA A 103 19.42 18.52 -3.63
N LEU A 104 19.14 17.28 -3.21
CA LEU A 104 19.24 16.88 -1.81
C LEU A 104 20.67 16.98 -1.25
N ALA A 105 21.67 16.47 -1.98
CA ALA A 105 23.07 16.54 -1.59
C ALA A 105 23.55 18.00 -1.53
N GLY A 106 23.14 18.82 -2.51
CA GLY A 106 23.40 20.26 -2.54
C GLY A 106 22.78 20.97 -1.35
N SER A 107 21.52 20.67 -1.01
CA SER A 107 20.85 21.23 0.18
C SER A 107 21.59 20.87 1.47
N ALA A 108 22.05 19.63 1.63
CA ALA A 108 22.82 19.21 2.81
C ALA A 108 24.16 19.97 2.93
N ALA A 109 24.83 20.25 1.82
CA ALA A 109 26.05 21.04 1.81
C ALA A 109 25.78 22.53 2.12
N VAL A 110 24.77 23.12 1.46
CA VAL A 110 24.38 24.52 1.67
C VAL A 110 23.91 24.76 3.10
N LEU A 111 23.07 23.89 3.65
CA LEU A 111 22.60 23.99 5.03
C LEU A 111 23.74 23.90 6.04
N GLY A 112 24.77 23.08 5.76
CA GLY A 112 25.95 23.02 6.62
C GLY A 112 26.75 24.32 6.64
N VAL A 113 26.94 24.95 5.49
CA VAL A 113 27.59 26.26 5.40
C VAL A 113 26.74 27.35 6.07
N LEU A 114 25.42 27.34 5.85
CA LEU A 114 24.50 28.29 6.48
C LEU A 114 24.48 28.14 8.01
N ALA A 115 24.60 26.93 8.53
CA ALA A 115 24.65 26.67 9.97
C ALA A 115 25.94 27.21 10.64
N LEU A 116 26.99 27.50 9.86
CA LEU A 116 28.20 28.16 10.36
C LEU A 116 28.09 29.69 10.40
N LEU A 117 27.07 30.26 9.75
CA LEU A 117 26.75 31.67 9.90
C LEU A 117 26.03 31.88 11.24
N PRO A 118 26.22 33.04 11.91
CA PRO A 118 25.58 33.35 13.20
C PRO A 118 24.08 33.67 13.06
N VAL A 119 23.33 32.82 12.34
CA VAL A 119 21.87 32.92 12.13
C VAL A 119 21.12 32.15 13.23
N GLY A 120 21.82 31.37 14.08
CA GLY A 120 21.23 30.56 15.14
C GLY A 120 20.44 31.34 16.18
N GLU A 121 20.80 32.62 16.42
CA GLU A 121 20.04 33.53 17.29
C GLU A 121 18.63 33.85 16.74
N LEU A 122 18.43 33.76 15.42
CA LEU A 122 17.12 33.99 14.77
C LEU A 122 16.20 32.76 14.81
N VAL A 123 16.73 31.57 15.11
CA VAL A 123 15.99 30.29 15.06
C VAL A 123 15.72 29.72 16.45
N GLY A 124 16.17 30.40 17.53
CA GLY A 124 15.92 29.97 18.91
C GLY A 124 16.71 28.73 19.33
N ALA A 125 17.89 28.51 18.74
CA ALA A 125 18.78 27.41 19.12
C ALA A 125 19.24 27.58 20.59
N GLN A 126 18.93 26.60 21.43
CA GLN A 126 19.34 26.60 22.84
C GLN A 126 20.62 25.76 22.98
N GLY A 127 21.74 26.42 23.32
CA GLY A 127 23.03 25.77 23.56
C GLY A 127 23.88 25.65 22.30
N ALA A 128 24.54 26.74 21.92
CA ALA A 128 25.53 26.71 20.85
C ALA A 128 26.74 25.86 21.27
N PRO A 129 27.19 24.89 20.45
CA PRO A 129 28.37 24.08 20.76
C PRO A 129 29.61 24.97 20.85
N ALA A 130 30.46 24.69 21.83
CA ALA A 130 31.71 25.41 21.95
C ALA A 130 32.64 25.09 20.75
N ALA A 131 33.49 26.04 20.35
CA ALA A 131 34.39 25.85 19.20
C ALA A 131 35.31 24.62 19.34
N TRP A 132 35.68 24.26 20.58
CA TRP A 132 36.49 23.07 20.86
C TRP A 132 35.70 21.76 20.72
N GLU A 133 34.38 21.75 20.98
CA GLU A 133 33.52 20.58 20.82
C GLU A 133 33.37 20.25 19.33
N LEU A 134 33.12 21.28 18.51
CA LEU A 134 33.10 21.19 17.05
C LEU A 134 34.45 20.71 16.49
N ALA A 135 35.57 21.23 17.01
CA ALA A 135 36.90 20.80 16.59
C ALA A 135 37.18 19.34 16.99
N LEU A 136 36.82 18.94 18.21
CA LEU A 136 36.98 17.58 18.70
C LEU A 136 36.16 16.59 17.87
N SER A 137 34.89 16.90 17.62
CA SER A 137 34.00 16.06 16.81
C SER A 137 34.53 15.92 15.38
N ALA A 138 35.00 17.01 14.77
CA ALA A 138 35.59 17.00 13.43
C ALA A 138 36.85 16.14 13.35
N VAL A 139 37.76 16.27 14.33
CA VAL A 139 38.98 15.46 14.41
C VAL A 139 38.66 13.98 14.60
N LEU A 140 37.70 13.65 15.47
CA LEU A 140 37.29 12.28 15.72
C LEU A 140 36.59 11.66 14.51
N ALA A 141 35.66 12.38 13.88
CA ALA A 141 34.98 11.92 12.67
C ALA A 141 35.96 11.75 11.51
N GLY A 142 36.83 12.74 11.27
CA GLY A 142 37.86 12.69 10.24
C GLY A 142 38.86 11.55 10.48
N GLY A 143 39.33 11.38 11.72
CA GLY A 143 40.22 10.30 12.12
C GLY A 143 39.58 8.92 11.97
N ALA A 144 38.32 8.75 12.39
CA ALA A 144 37.56 7.52 12.23
C ALA A 144 37.32 7.18 10.76
N ALA A 145 36.98 8.17 9.93
CA ALA A 145 36.81 8.00 8.50
C ALA A 145 38.13 7.63 7.81
N ALA A 146 39.23 8.31 8.15
CA ALA A 146 40.56 8.07 7.59
C ALA A 146 41.09 6.68 7.98
N THR A 147 40.95 6.29 9.25
CA THR A 147 41.34 4.96 9.74
C THR A 147 40.50 3.87 9.06
N ALA A 148 39.18 4.03 8.99
CA ALA A 148 38.30 3.10 8.29
C ALA A 148 38.64 2.95 6.80
N TRP A 149 38.98 4.07 6.15
CA TRP A 149 39.41 4.12 4.76
C TRP A 149 40.74 3.40 4.53
N TRP A 150 41.73 3.67 5.37
CA TRP A 150 43.05 3.03 5.32
C TRP A 150 42.97 1.52 5.61
N TRP A 151 42.10 1.13 6.53
CA TRP A 151 41.88 -0.28 6.87
C TRP A 151 41.21 -1.07 5.73
N GLY A 152 40.44 -0.40 4.86
CA GLY A 152 39.88 -0.96 3.64
C GLY A 152 39.06 -2.24 3.81
N ASP A 153 39.41 -3.32 3.11
CA ASP A 153 38.70 -4.61 3.19
C ASP A 153 39.36 -5.59 4.18
N ARG A 154 40.31 -5.14 4.99
CA ARG A 154 40.99 -6.03 5.93
C ARG A 154 39.98 -6.55 6.96
N PRO A 155 39.92 -7.87 7.19
CA PRO A 155 39.00 -8.44 8.17
C PRO A 155 39.35 -7.93 9.56
N ILE A 156 38.33 -7.60 10.35
CA ILE A 156 38.49 -7.23 11.75
C ILE A 156 38.55 -8.54 12.55
N PRO A 157 39.64 -8.82 13.30
CA PRO A 157 39.72 -10.01 14.12
C PRO A 157 38.59 -10.06 15.16
N GLY A 158 38.00 -11.23 15.39
CA GLY A 158 37.01 -11.44 16.46
C GLY A 158 35.56 -11.05 16.14
N THR A 159 35.23 -10.61 14.92
CA THR A 159 33.85 -10.25 14.53
C THR A 159 32.99 -11.42 14.04
N ARG A 160 33.52 -12.65 14.03
CA ARG A 160 32.78 -13.88 13.67
C ARG A 160 31.40 -14.02 14.34
N PRO A 161 31.24 -13.82 15.66
CA PRO A 161 29.92 -13.89 16.29
C PRO A 161 28.98 -12.75 15.88
N LEU A 162 29.51 -11.61 15.40
CA LEU A 162 28.74 -10.44 14.98
C LEU A 162 28.25 -10.52 13.53
N HIS A 163 28.83 -11.41 12.70
CA HIS A 163 28.46 -11.53 11.28
C HIS A 163 26.99 -11.89 11.06
N GLY A 164 26.36 -12.61 11.99
CA GLY A 164 24.94 -12.95 11.93
C GLY A 164 24.03 -11.90 12.58
N TRP A 165 24.47 -10.64 12.70
CA TRP A 165 23.73 -9.56 13.36
C TRP A 165 23.24 -9.94 14.78
N LEU A 166 24.07 -10.68 15.53
CA LEU A 166 23.71 -11.21 16.86
C LEU A 166 22.43 -12.07 16.86
N GLY A 167 21.98 -12.57 15.70
CA GLY A 167 20.71 -13.27 15.54
C GLY A 167 19.47 -12.36 15.51
N LEU A 168 19.64 -11.03 15.52
CA LEU A 168 18.52 -10.08 15.47
C LEU A 168 17.69 -10.22 14.20
N GLU A 169 18.32 -10.50 13.06
CA GLU A 169 17.63 -10.76 11.79
C GLU A 169 16.68 -11.96 11.93
N ARG A 170 17.20 -13.09 12.43
CA ARG A 170 16.37 -14.28 12.68
C ARG A 170 15.27 -14.01 13.70
N GLY A 171 15.57 -13.20 14.72
CA GLY A 171 14.60 -12.75 15.71
C GLY A 171 13.48 -11.93 15.06
N ALA A 172 13.82 -10.94 14.24
CA ALA A 172 12.86 -10.11 13.52
C ALA A 172 12.04 -10.94 12.52
N GLU A 173 12.67 -11.86 11.80
CA GLU A 173 12.00 -12.74 10.85
C GLU A 173 10.99 -13.67 11.56
N ALA A 174 11.39 -14.27 12.68
CA ALA A 174 10.54 -15.17 13.44
C ALA A 174 9.43 -14.45 14.21
N LEU A 175 9.73 -13.31 14.84
CA LEU A 175 8.82 -12.61 15.76
C LEU A 175 7.92 -11.57 15.08
N LEU A 176 8.36 -11.01 13.95
CA LEU A 176 7.63 -9.93 13.26
C LEU A 176 7.19 -10.36 11.86
N VAL A 177 8.13 -10.76 11.01
CA VAL A 177 7.86 -10.96 9.57
C VAL A 177 6.94 -12.16 9.34
N THR A 178 7.34 -13.33 9.86
CA THR A 178 6.60 -14.59 9.70
C THR A 178 5.15 -14.49 10.20
N PRO A 179 4.88 -14.03 11.43
CA PRO A 179 3.50 -13.93 11.92
C PRO A 179 2.69 -12.88 11.15
N THR A 180 3.29 -11.74 10.79
CA THR A 180 2.60 -10.70 9.98
C THR A 180 2.21 -11.25 8.61
N MET A 181 3.12 -11.96 7.94
CA MET A 181 2.84 -12.57 6.65
C MET A 181 1.83 -13.72 6.74
N ALA A 182 1.85 -14.50 7.83
CA ALA A 182 0.84 -15.52 8.10
C ALA A 182 -0.55 -14.90 8.27
N LEU A 183 -0.65 -13.81 9.05
CA LEU A 183 -1.90 -13.07 9.21
C LEU A 183 -2.38 -12.46 7.90
N ALA A 184 -1.48 -11.84 7.12
CA ALA A 184 -1.82 -11.27 5.81
C ALA A 184 -2.39 -12.33 4.87
N ARG A 185 -1.77 -13.53 4.83
CA ARG A 185 -2.28 -14.66 4.04
C ARG A 185 -3.63 -15.17 4.56
N ALA A 186 -3.82 -15.25 5.87
CA ALA A 186 -5.10 -15.65 6.45
C ALA A 186 -6.22 -14.68 6.07
N LEU A 187 -5.96 -13.36 6.18
CA LEU A 187 -6.91 -12.32 5.78
C LEU A 187 -7.24 -12.38 4.28
N ALA A 188 -6.22 -12.56 3.42
CA ALA A 188 -6.45 -12.73 1.99
C ALA A 188 -7.34 -13.95 1.70
N THR A 189 -7.08 -15.09 2.34
CA THR A 189 -7.94 -16.28 2.16
C THR A 189 -9.35 -16.10 2.71
N PHE A 190 -9.54 -15.30 3.75
CA PHE A 190 -10.86 -14.96 4.28
C PHE A 190 -11.64 -14.08 3.30
N ASP A 191 -10.98 -13.06 2.73
CA ASP A 191 -11.58 -12.19 1.71
C ASP A 191 -12.05 -13.01 0.50
N ASP A 192 -11.17 -13.85 -0.06
CA ASP A 192 -11.49 -14.68 -1.21
C ASP A 192 -12.61 -15.70 -0.94
N ARG A 193 -12.61 -16.32 0.24
CA ARG A 193 -13.53 -17.43 0.54
C ARG A 193 -14.85 -16.99 1.12
N VAL A 194 -14.87 -15.92 1.90
CA VAL A 194 -16.05 -15.48 2.64
C VAL A 194 -16.63 -14.25 1.99
N LEU A 195 -15.87 -13.16 1.91
CA LEU A 195 -16.38 -11.87 1.43
C LEU A 195 -16.75 -11.94 -0.06
N HIS A 196 -15.83 -12.41 -0.90
CA HIS A 196 -16.08 -12.52 -2.34
C HIS A 196 -17.28 -13.45 -2.64
N ARG A 197 -17.38 -14.59 -1.96
CA ARG A 197 -18.51 -15.52 -2.15
C ARG A 197 -19.82 -14.96 -1.63
N ALA A 198 -19.82 -14.25 -0.51
CA ALA A 198 -21.01 -13.60 0.01
C ALA A 198 -21.54 -12.55 -0.98
N VAL A 199 -20.64 -11.73 -1.55
CA VAL A 199 -20.99 -10.74 -2.57
C VAL A 199 -21.62 -11.41 -3.81
N LEU A 200 -21.11 -12.55 -4.25
CA LEU A 200 -21.69 -13.29 -5.39
C LEU A 200 -22.99 -14.05 -5.03
N ALA A 201 -23.18 -14.43 -3.77
CA ALA A 201 -24.37 -15.14 -3.32
C ALA A 201 -25.62 -14.26 -3.30
N VAL A 202 -25.48 -12.96 -3.00
CA VAL A 202 -26.60 -12.01 -2.98
C VAL A 202 -27.35 -11.91 -4.32
N PRO A 203 -26.71 -11.63 -5.47
CA PRO A 203 -27.42 -11.59 -6.75
C PRO A 203 -27.94 -12.96 -7.17
N ALA A 204 -27.22 -14.05 -6.86
CA ALA A 204 -27.70 -15.40 -7.15
C ALA A 204 -28.98 -15.74 -6.37
N ALA A 205 -29.05 -15.36 -5.09
CA ALA A 205 -30.24 -15.50 -4.26
C ALA A 205 -31.39 -14.61 -4.78
N GLY A 206 -31.10 -13.37 -5.16
CA GLY A 206 -32.06 -12.46 -5.78
C GLY A 206 -32.67 -13.05 -7.06
N LEU A 207 -31.84 -13.57 -7.96
CA LEU A 207 -32.32 -14.22 -9.19
C LEU A 207 -33.12 -15.51 -8.92
N ARG A 208 -32.75 -16.28 -7.88
CA ARG A 208 -33.54 -17.45 -7.46
C ARG A 208 -34.92 -17.05 -6.94
N LEU A 209 -34.99 -16.02 -6.09
CA LEU A 209 -36.25 -15.49 -5.58
C LEU A 209 -37.12 -14.91 -6.70
N ALA A 210 -36.51 -14.17 -7.63
CA ALA A 210 -37.21 -13.65 -8.80
C ALA A 210 -37.84 -14.77 -9.64
N ARG A 211 -37.09 -15.84 -9.96
CA ARG A 211 -37.63 -17.00 -10.70
C ARG A 211 -38.74 -17.74 -9.95
N LEU A 212 -38.64 -17.84 -8.61
CA LEU A 212 -39.69 -18.46 -7.79
C LEU A 212 -40.96 -17.61 -7.78
N ALA A 213 -40.82 -16.29 -7.67
CA ALA A 213 -41.93 -15.35 -7.73
C ALA A 213 -42.61 -15.40 -9.11
N ASP A 214 -41.81 -15.36 -10.17
CA ASP A 214 -42.27 -15.41 -11.56
C ASP A 214 -43.09 -16.68 -11.83
N ARG A 215 -42.53 -17.86 -11.54
CA ARG A 215 -43.23 -19.14 -11.75
C ARG A 215 -44.53 -19.26 -10.97
N ARG A 216 -44.61 -18.70 -9.77
CA ARG A 216 -45.77 -18.87 -8.87
C ARG A 216 -46.86 -17.84 -9.17
N ALA A 217 -46.48 -16.59 -9.41
CA ALA A 217 -47.40 -15.52 -9.76
C ALA A 217 -47.93 -15.69 -11.19
N GLU A 218 -47.05 -15.91 -12.16
CA GLU A 218 -47.44 -16.00 -13.57
C GLU A 218 -48.33 -17.22 -13.83
N PHE A 219 -48.01 -18.40 -13.28
CA PHE A 219 -48.86 -19.58 -13.42
C PHE A 219 -50.26 -19.37 -12.83
N SER A 220 -50.36 -18.67 -11.70
CA SER A 220 -51.65 -18.40 -11.04
C SER A 220 -52.49 -17.41 -11.84
N ILE A 221 -51.86 -16.35 -12.36
CA ILE A 221 -52.53 -15.33 -13.18
C ILE A 221 -52.94 -15.91 -14.54
N SER A 222 -52.04 -16.61 -15.24
CA SER A 222 -52.34 -17.26 -16.51
C SER A 222 -53.44 -18.32 -16.34
N GLY A 223 -53.42 -19.10 -15.27
CA GLY A 223 -54.48 -20.06 -14.94
C GLY A 223 -55.83 -19.38 -14.69
N ALA A 224 -55.85 -18.27 -13.94
CA ALA A 224 -57.05 -17.49 -13.70
C ALA A 224 -57.63 -16.90 -15.00
N VAL A 225 -56.77 -16.29 -15.84
CA VAL A 225 -57.16 -15.74 -17.14
C VAL A 225 -57.70 -16.85 -18.05
N ALA A 226 -57.01 -18.00 -18.14
CA ALA A 226 -57.45 -19.13 -18.93
C ALA A 226 -58.80 -19.68 -18.45
N GLY A 227 -59.02 -19.74 -17.13
CA GLY A 227 -60.29 -20.12 -16.52
C GLY A 227 -61.43 -19.19 -16.89
N VAL A 228 -61.22 -17.87 -16.83
CA VAL A 228 -62.20 -16.86 -17.25
C VAL A 228 -62.54 -17.01 -18.73
N VAL A 229 -61.53 -17.15 -19.60
CA VAL A 229 -61.73 -17.35 -21.04
C VAL A 229 -62.49 -18.64 -21.33
N ALA A 230 -62.15 -19.74 -20.66
CA ALA A 230 -62.86 -21.02 -20.82
C ALA A 230 -64.32 -20.93 -20.35
N GLY A 231 -64.57 -20.23 -19.24
CA GLY A 231 -65.92 -19.95 -18.75
C GLY A 231 -66.74 -19.14 -19.74
N ALA A 232 -66.18 -18.04 -20.25
CA ALA A 232 -66.83 -17.21 -21.26
C ALA A 232 -67.14 -17.98 -22.55
N ARG A 233 -66.21 -18.84 -23.02
CA ARG A 233 -66.43 -19.70 -24.18
C ARG A 233 -67.57 -20.70 -23.95
N ARG A 234 -67.60 -21.38 -22.80
CA ARG A 234 -68.69 -22.30 -22.45
C ARG A 234 -70.04 -21.59 -22.39
N LEU A 235 -70.10 -20.41 -21.79
CA LEU A 235 -71.33 -19.61 -21.75
C LEU A 235 -71.76 -19.20 -23.17
N GLY A 236 -70.81 -18.83 -24.04
CA GLY A 236 -71.08 -18.53 -25.44
C GLY A 236 -71.60 -19.74 -26.24
N GLU A 237 -71.05 -20.93 -26.03
CA GLU A 237 -71.54 -22.17 -26.64
C GLU A 237 -72.95 -22.51 -26.17
N LEU A 238 -73.21 -22.39 -24.86
CA LEU A 238 -74.54 -22.63 -24.28
C LEU A 238 -75.57 -21.60 -24.79
N ALA A 239 -75.18 -20.33 -24.91
CA ALA A 239 -76.03 -19.26 -25.43
C ALA A 239 -76.39 -19.42 -26.91
N ARG A 240 -75.62 -20.20 -27.69
CA ARG A 240 -75.92 -20.52 -29.09
C ARG A 240 -76.88 -21.70 -29.26
N ARG A 241 -77.03 -22.57 -28.25
CA ARG A 241 -77.93 -23.74 -28.31
C ARG A 241 -79.42 -23.43 -28.53
N PRO A 242 -79.99 -22.32 -28.04
CA PRO A 242 -81.41 -21.96 -28.26
C PRO A 242 -81.71 -21.48 -29.68
N GLN A 243 -80.70 -21.20 -30.51
CA GLN A 243 -80.86 -20.76 -31.90
C GLN A 243 -80.99 -21.96 -32.83
N THR A 244 -82.20 -22.52 -32.90
CA THR A 244 -82.49 -23.75 -33.67
C THR A 244 -82.80 -23.49 -35.14
N GLY A 245 -82.88 -22.22 -35.55
CA GLY A 245 -83.20 -21.82 -36.92
C GLY A 245 -84.67 -21.97 -37.32
N GLN A 246 -85.55 -22.41 -36.42
CA GLN A 246 -86.98 -22.59 -36.72
C GLN A 246 -87.83 -21.40 -36.25
N LEU A 247 -88.44 -20.67 -37.19
CA LEU A 247 -89.18 -19.41 -36.93
C LEU A 247 -90.26 -19.52 -35.84
N HIS A 248 -90.99 -20.63 -35.79
CA HIS A 248 -92.03 -20.84 -34.77
C HIS A 248 -91.50 -20.89 -33.32
N GLN A 249 -90.27 -21.36 -33.10
CA GLN A 249 -89.65 -21.38 -31.77
C GLN A 249 -89.23 -19.98 -31.31
N TYR A 250 -88.82 -19.11 -32.24
CA TYR A 250 -88.51 -17.71 -31.90
C TYR A 250 -89.76 -16.93 -31.48
N TYR A 251 -90.92 -17.16 -32.11
CA TYR A 251 -92.17 -16.53 -31.68
C TYR A 251 -92.62 -17.01 -30.30
N ALA A 252 -92.49 -18.32 -30.01
CA ALA A 252 -92.78 -18.86 -28.69
C ALA A 252 -91.83 -18.29 -27.62
N GLN A 253 -90.53 -18.20 -27.91
CA GLN A 253 -89.54 -17.57 -27.02
C GLN A 253 -89.85 -16.07 -26.78
N ALA A 254 -90.24 -15.32 -27.82
CA ALA A 254 -90.60 -13.91 -27.69
C ALA A 254 -91.84 -13.69 -26.82
N ALA A 255 -92.88 -14.52 -26.98
CA ALA A 255 -94.08 -14.47 -26.14
C ALA A 255 -93.77 -14.78 -24.66
N VAL A 256 -92.95 -15.80 -24.40
CA VAL A 256 -92.50 -16.12 -23.03
C VAL A 256 -91.65 -14.99 -22.45
N ALA A 257 -90.74 -14.41 -23.22
CA ALA A 257 -89.91 -13.29 -22.79
C ALA A 257 -90.75 -12.05 -22.44
N LEU A 258 -91.77 -11.74 -23.25
CA LEU A 258 -92.74 -10.66 -22.98
C LEU A 258 -93.55 -10.91 -21.71
N ALA A 259 -94.04 -12.14 -21.50
CA ALA A 259 -94.77 -12.50 -20.30
C ALA A 259 -93.90 -12.39 -19.03
N VAL A 260 -92.65 -12.86 -19.09
CA VAL A 260 -91.68 -12.75 -18.00
C VAL A 260 -91.31 -11.29 -17.74
N LEU A 261 -91.08 -10.48 -18.79
CA LEU A 261 -90.77 -9.06 -18.65
C LEU A 261 -91.93 -8.30 -18.02
N ALA A 262 -93.17 -8.56 -18.47
CA ALA A 262 -94.37 -7.96 -17.90
C ALA A 262 -94.54 -8.34 -16.42
N LEU A 263 -94.31 -9.60 -16.07
CA LEU A 263 -94.33 -10.06 -14.67
C LEU A 263 -93.25 -9.36 -13.84
N LEU A 264 -92.02 -9.25 -14.36
CA LEU A 264 -90.92 -8.55 -13.70
C LEU A 264 -91.25 -7.08 -13.47
N VAL A 265 -91.82 -6.39 -14.46
CA VAL A 265 -92.25 -5.01 -14.32
C VAL A 265 -93.30 -4.90 -13.21
N VAL A 266 -94.34 -5.73 -13.22
CA VAL A 266 -95.40 -5.74 -12.19
C VAL A 266 -94.86 -6.05 -10.79
N VAL A 267 -93.82 -6.87 -10.67
CA VAL A 267 -93.20 -7.20 -9.38
C VAL A 267 -92.26 -6.08 -8.89
N VAL A 268 -91.66 -5.32 -9.81
CA VAL A 268 -90.70 -4.24 -9.50
C VAL A 268 -91.37 -2.87 -9.32
N THR A 269 -92.53 -2.64 -9.96
CA THR A 269 -93.38 -1.45 -9.78
C THR A 269 -94.35 -1.62 -8.63
#